data_AF-A0A2V6HQ78-F1
#
_entry.id   AF-A0A2V6HQ78-F1
#
_cell.length_a   1.000
_cell.length_b   1.000
_cell.length_c   1.000
_cell.angle_alpha   90.00
_cell.angle_beta   90.00
_cell.angle_gamma   90.00
#
_symmetry.space_group_name_H-M   'P 1'
#
loop_
_entity.id
_entity.type
_entity.pdbx_description
1 polymer ?
#
loop_
_entity_poly.entity_id
_entity_poly.type
_entity_poly.pdbx_seq_one_letter_code
_entity_poly.pdbx_strand_id
1 'polypeptide(L)' 'RLERDRLRDGRTVIHNYGHGGAGFTLSWGCAREVLEVAVSSW' A
#
# COMPACT_ATOMS: atom_id res chain seq x y z
N ARG A 1 -1.82 8.13 -0.05
CA ARG A 1 -2.66 7.55 -1.11
C ARG A 1 -2.25 6.09 -1.30
N LEU A 2 -3.24 5.21 -1.31
CA LEU A 2 -3.06 3.77 -1.50
C LEU A 2 -3.60 3.40 -2.88
N GLU A 3 -2.76 2.81 -3.72
CA GLU A 3 -3.12 2.37 -5.06
C GLU A 3 -2.58 0.97 -5.32
N ARG A 4 -3.24 0.25 -6.22
CA ARG A 4 -2.85 -1.09 -6.64
C ARG A 4 -2.71 -1.13 -8.15
N ASP A 5 -1.57 -1.64 -8.60
CA ASP A 5 -1.29 -1.92 -10.00
C ASP A 5 -0.93 -3.40 -10.22
N ARG A 6 -1.03 -3.84 -11.47
CA ARG A 6 -0.48 -5.12 -11.95
C ARG A 6 0.63 -4.87 -12.96
N LEU A 7 1.78 -5.50 -12.72
CA LEU A 7 2.88 -5.51 -13.67
C LEU A 7 2.59 -6.47 -14.83
N ARG A 8 3.34 -6.30 -15.93
CA ARG A 8 3.23 -7.15 -17.13
C ARG A 8 3.51 -8.63 -16.84
N ASP A 9 4.31 -8.93 -15.82
CA ASP A 9 4.64 -10.29 -15.38
C ASP A 9 3.64 -10.85 -14.34
N GLY A 10 2.52 -10.16 -14.11
CA GLY A 10 1.44 -10.61 -13.25
C GLY A 10 1.62 -10.31 -11.76
N ARG A 11 2.77 -9.78 -11.32
CA ARG A 11 2.97 -9.36 -9.92
C ARG A 11 2.05 -8.18 -9.58
N THR A 12 1.56 -8.19 -8.35
CA THR A 12 0.83 -7.04 -7.78
C THR A 12 1.82 -6.06 -7.19
N VAL A 13 1.63 -4.76 -7.47
CA VAL A 13 2.36 -3.67 -6.81
C VAL A 13 1.35 -2.86 -6.01
N ILE A 14 1.68 -2.60 -4.75
CA ILE A 14 0.88 -1.75 -3.86
C ILE A 14 1.69 -0.49 -3.60
N HIS A 15 1.15 0.64 -4.04
CA HIS A 15 1.76 1.95 -3.87
C HIS A 15 1.18 2.59 -2.61
N ASN A 16 2.05 2.97 -1.67
CA ASN A 16 1.69 3.66 -0.45
C ASN A 16 2.57 4.92 -0.34
N TYR A 17 2.08 6.05 -0.86
CA TYR A 17 2.86 7.29 -0.97
C TYR A 17 2.02 8.53 -0.65
N GLY A 18 2.65 9.70 -0.58
CA GLY A 18 1.93 10.97 -0.38
C GLY A 18 1.56 11.25 1.09
N HIS A 19 2.37 10.78 2.04
CA HIS A 19 2.19 11.08 3.47
C HIS A 19 2.78 12.43 3.89
N GLY A 20 3.44 13.15 2.97
CA GLY A 20 4.14 14.40 3.27
C GLY A 20 5.14 14.23 4.43
N GLY A 21 5.16 15.20 5.34
CA GLY A 21 5.97 15.15 6.57
C GLY A 21 5.41 14.25 7.68
N ALA A 22 4.24 13.65 7.50
CA ALA A 22 3.56 12.86 8.54
C ALA A 22 3.82 11.35 8.43
N GLY A 23 4.79 10.92 7.62
CA GLY A 23 5.05 9.49 7.36
C GLY A 23 5.30 8.66 8.62
N PHE A 24 5.96 9.24 9.63
CA PHE A 24 6.18 8.55 10.91
C PHE A 24 4.88 8.40 11.71
N THR A 25 4.13 9.49 11.88
CA THR A 25 2.84 9.52 12.59
C THR A 25 1.82 8.54 12.00
N LEU A 26 1.82 8.38 10.67
CA LEU A 26 0.85 7.55 9.95
C LEU A 26 1.33 6.11 9.70
N SER A 27 2.60 5.80 9.97
CA SER A 27 3.28 4.58 9.52
C SER A 27 2.49 3.29 9.80
N TRP A 28 2.03 3.07 11.02
CA TRP A 28 1.28 1.88 11.40
C TRP A 28 -0.11 1.78 10.76
N GLY A 29 -0.82 2.91 10.64
CA GLY A 29 -2.12 2.95 9.97
C GLY A 29 -1.98 2.60 8.49
N CYS A 30 -1.02 3.22 7.81
CA CYS A 30 -0.70 2.95 6.41
C CYS A 30 -0.27 1.50 6.19
N ALA A 31 0.53 0.92 7.09
CA ALA A 31 0.93 -0.48 7.02
C ALA A 31 -0.27 -1.44 7.14
N ARG A 32 -1.23 -1.13 8.01
CA ARG A 32 -2.45 -1.93 8.17
C ARG A 32 -3.32 -1.90 6.91
N GLU A 33 -3.52 -0.74 6.30
CA GLU A 33 -4.26 -0.61 5.04
C GLU A 33 -3.57 -1.36 3.88
N VAL A 34 -2.24 -1.30 3.81
CA VAL A 34 -1.47 -2.09 2.82
C VAL A 34 -1.66 -3.59 3.05
N LEU A 35 -1.64 -4.04 4.31
CA LEU A 35 -1.83 -5.45 4.65
C LEU A 35 -3.21 -5.94 4.21
N GLU A 36 -4.27 -5.17 4.48
CA GLU A 36 -5.64 -5.50 4.05
C GLU A 36 -5.71 -5.72 2.53
N VAL A 37 -5.10 -4.84 1.73
CA VAL A 37 -5.05 -4.99 0.26
C VAL A 37 -4.21 -6.20 -0.16
N ALA A 38 -3.10 -6.46 0.52
CA ALA A 38 -2.19 -7.55 0.19
C ALA A 38 -2.82 -8.93 0.45
N VAL A 39 -3.61 -9.07 1.52
CA VAL A 39 -4.21 -10.37 1.91
C VAL A 39 -5.58 -10.60 1.29
N SER A 40 -6.31 -9.55 0.91
CA SER A 40 -7.65 -9.65 0.29
C SER A 40 -7.67 -10.23 -1.14
N SER A 41 -6.55 -10.79 -1.63
CA SER A 41 -6.43 -11.41 -2.97
C SER A 41 -6.02 -12.89 -2.92
N TRP A 42 -6.24 -13.54 -1.77
CA TRP A 42 -6.28 -14.99 -1.65
C TRP A 42 -7.70 -15.51 -1.87
#